data_AF-A0AAN6SXP8-F1
#
_entry.id   AF-A0AAN6SXP8-F1
#
_cell.length_a   1.000
_cell.length_b   1.000
_cell.length_c   1.000
_cell.angle_alpha   90.00
_cell.angle_beta   90.00
_cell.angle_gamma   90.00
#
_symmetry.space_group_name_H-M   'P 1'
#
loop_
_entity.id
_entity.type
_entity.pdbx_description
1 polymer ?
#
loop_
_entity_poly.entity_id
_entity_poly.type
_entity_poly.pdbx_seq_one_letter_code
_entity_poly.pdbx_strand_id
1 'polypeptide(L)'
;MADPISLFSGLVALVTFALKSSTLLYDTVRSYRSHPKNVRELKDELEALAGVLWALSETVEQNKATDFTALKLPLFRCGNACKEFDEVIAKCSSHSGLERAFATGRS
;
A
#
# COMPACT_ATOMS: atom_id res chain seq x y z
N MET A 1 12.75 -15.32 25.06
CA MET A 1 13.44 -14.03 24.77
C MET A 1 13.81 -14.05 23.30
N ALA A 2 13.30 -13.10 22.51
CA ALA A 2 13.61 -13.02 21.08
C ALA A 2 14.85 -12.16 20.90
N ASP A 3 15.80 -12.62 20.09
CA ASP A 3 17.05 -11.90 19.85
C ASP A 3 16.78 -10.54 19.17
N PRO A 4 17.53 -9.48 19.52
CA PRO A 4 17.36 -8.15 18.93
C PRO A 4 17.45 -8.16 17.39
N ILE A 5 18.31 -9.02 16.84
CA ILE A 5 18.50 -9.18 15.38
C ILE A 5 17.25 -9.79 14.71
N SER A 6 16.59 -10.74 15.38
CA SER A 6 15.37 -11.39 14.87
C SER A 6 14.18 -10.44 14.93
N LEU A 7 14.06 -9.66 16.01
CA LEU A 7 13.04 -8.61 16.15
C LEU A 7 13.20 -7.52 15.08
N PHE A 8 14.44 -7.12 14.80
CA PHE A 8 14.81 -6.15 13.77
C PHE A 8 14.44 -6.64 12.36
N SER A 9 14.86 -7.87 12.01
CA SER A 9 14.53 -8.50 10.73
C SER A 9 13.02 -8.55 10.47
N GLY A 10 12.24 -8.91 11.49
CA GLY A 10 10.78 -8.92 11.39
C GLY A 10 10.17 -7.54 11.18
N LEU A 11 10.74 -6.48 11.73
CA LEU A 11 10.24 -5.12 11.52
C LEU A 11 10.57 -4.61 10.11
N VAL A 12 11.82 -4.79 9.65
CA VAL A 12 12.24 -4.39 8.29
C VAL A 12 11.38 -5.06 7.24
N ALA A 13 11.06 -6.34 7.43
CA ALA A 13 10.13 -7.07 6.57
C ALA A 13 8.74 -6.42 6.53
N LEU A 14 8.22 -5.96 7.68
CA LEU A 14 6.91 -5.31 7.77
C LEU A 14 6.89 -3.90 7.16
N VAL A 15 7.94 -3.11 7.36
CA VAL A 15 8.09 -1.79 6.69
C VAL A 15 8.13 -1.99 5.17
N THR A 16 8.95 -2.94 4.71
CA THR A 16 9.06 -3.27 3.28
C THR A 16 7.73 -3.76 2.71
N PHE A 17 7.01 -4.59 3.45
CA PHE A 17 5.69 -5.08 3.04
C PHE A 17 4.68 -3.95 2.91
N ALA A 18 4.56 -3.09 3.93
CA ALA A 18 3.67 -1.94 3.89
C ALA A 18 4.01 -1.00 2.73
N LEU A 19 5.30 -0.72 2.52
CA LEU A 19 5.79 0.12 1.43
C LEU A 19 5.38 -0.46 0.08
N LYS A 20 5.70 -1.72 -0.19
CA LYS A 20 5.34 -2.40 -1.45
C LYS A 20 3.83 -2.38 -1.70
N SER A 21 3.01 -2.72 -0.70
CA SER A 21 1.56 -2.69 -0.84
C SER A 21 1.04 -1.28 -1.14
N SER A 22 1.58 -0.25 -0.47
CA SER A 22 1.17 1.14 -0.72
C SER A 22 1.54 1.62 -2.13
N THR A 23 2.72 1.26 -2.62
CA THR A 23 3.17 1.60 -3.98
C THR A 23 2.35 0.89 -5.05
N LEU A 24 2.03 -0.39 -4.84
CA LEU A 24 1.14 -1.13 -5.75
C LEU A 24 -0.24 -0.47 -5.85
N LEU A 25 -0.83 -0.13 -4.70
CA LEU A 25 -2.10 0.57 -4.65
C LEU A 25 -2.04 1.94 -5.34
N TYR A 26 -0.95 2.69 -5.14
CA TYR A 26 -0.73 3.95 -5.86
C TYR A 26 -0.74 3.76 -7.39
N ASP A 27 -0.03 2.75 -7.89
CA ASP A 27 0.03 2.47 -9.33
C ASP A 27 -1.34 2.05 -9.89
N THR A 28 -2.09 1.22 -9.16
CA THR A 28 -3.45 0.83 -9.53
C THR A 28 -4.38 2.04 -9.57
N VAL A 29 -4.36 2.89 -8.55
CA VAL A 29 -5.16 4.14 -8.49
C VAL A 29 -4.77 5.09 -9.62
N ARG A 30 -3.47 5.20 -9.93
CA ARG A 30 -2.95 6.03 -11.02
C ARG A 30 -3.41 5.56 -12.41
N SER A 31 -3.73 4.27 -12.59
CA SER A 31 -4.18 3.73 -13.87
C SER A 31 -5.58 4.20 -14.30
N TYR A 32 -6.36 4.78 -13.39
CA TYR A 32 -7.70 5.29 -13.69
C TYR A 32 -7.67 6.53 -14.57
N ARG A 33 -8.31 6.46 -15.75
CA ARG A 33 -8.37 7.61 -16.69
C ARG A 33 -9.21 8.78 -16.18
N SER A 34 -10.33 8.49 -15.51
CA SER A 34 -11.16 9.51 -14.86
C SER A 34 -10.65 9.73 -13.45
N HIS A 35 -10.28 10.97 -13.12
CA HIS A 35 -9.78 11.34 -11.80
C HIS A 35 -10.88 12.11 -11.03
N PRO A 36 -11.93 11.43 -10.51
CA PRO A 36 -12.80 12.09 -9.57
C PRO A 36 -11.96 12.54 -8.36
N LYS A 37 -12.36 13.65 -7.74
CA LYS A 37 -11.57 14.35 -6.71
C LYS A 37 -11.01 13.41 -5.64
N ASN A 38 -11.83 12.47 -5.18
CA ASN A 38 -11.48 11.44 -4.19
C ASN A 38 -10.37 10.48 -4.65
N VAL A 39 -10.29 10.11 -5.94
CA VAL A 39 -9.22 9.26 -6.49
C VAL A 39 -7.89 10.02 -6.51
N ARG A 40 -7.93 11.32 -6.82
CA ARG A 40 -6.73 12.17 -6.77
C ARG A 40 -6.24 12.36 -5.34
N GLU A 41 -7.14 12.69 -4.42
CA GLU A 41 -6.80 12.82 -2.99
C GLU A 41 -6.22 11.51 -2.44
N LEU A 42 -6.84 10.36 -2.74
CA LEU A 42 -6.29 9.06 -2.32
C LEU A 42 -4.89 8.82 -2.88
N LYS A 43 -4.63 9.17 -4.14
CA LYS A 43 -3.30 9.05 -4.74
C LYS A 43 -2.27 9.89 -4.00
N ASP A 44 -2.59 11.15 -3.69
CA ASP A 44 -1.69 12.07 -2.99
C ASP A 44 -1.39 11.55 -1.56
N GLU A 45 -2.40 11.02 -0.86
CA GLU A 45 -2.24 10.38 0.46
C GLU A 45 -1.36 9.11 0.39
N LEU A 46 -1.50 8.30 -0.68
CA LEU A 46 -0.67 7.10 -0.87
C LEU A 46 0.79 7.44 -1.17
N GLU A 47 1.04 8.52 -1.92
CA GLU A 47 2.39 9.02 -2.17
C GLU A 47 3.05 9.51 -0.87
N ALA A 48 2.30 10.26 -0.05
CA ALA A 48 2.76 10.69 1.27
C ALA A 48 3.06 9.50 2.19
N LEU A 49 2.16 8.49 2.21
CA LEU A 49 2.35 7.27 2.98
C LEU A 49 3.60 6.50 2.54
N ALA A 50 3.82 6.35 1.24
CA ALA A 50 5.02 5.69 0.72
C ALA A 50 6.30 6.44 1.12
N GLY A 51 6.29 7.78 1.09
CA GLY A 51 7.40 8.61 1.57
C GLY A 51 7.70 8.39 3.06
N VAL A 52 6.68 8.34 3.91
CA VAL A 52 6.84 8.06 5.35
C VAL A 52 7.40 6.66 5.57
N LEU A 53 6.89 5.64 4.86
CA LEU A 53 7.35 4.27 4.99
C LEU A 53 8.80 4.09 4.51
N TRP A 54 9.20 4.82 3.46
CA TRP A 54 10.59 4.88 2.99
C TRP A 54 11.52 5.49 4.05
N ALA A 55 11.18 6.67 4.57
CA ALA A 55 11.96 7.33 5.61
C ALA A 55 12.05 6.48 6.89
N LEU A 56 10.97 5.79 7.25
CA LEU A 56 10.95 4.84 8.37
C LEU A 56 11.89 3.66 8.11
N SER A 57 11.94 3.13 6.88
CA SER A 57 12.86 2.05 6.50
C SER A 57 14.32 2.48 6.70
N GLU A 58 14.70 3.66 6.21
CA GLU A 58 16.05 4.20 6.42
C GLU A 58 16.34 4.42 7.91
N THR A 59 15.38 4.95 8.66
CA THR A 59 15.53 5.20 10.10
C THR A 59 15.78 3.91 10.87
N VAL A 60 15.00 2.86 10.57
CA VAL A 60 15.17 1.54 11.18
C VAL A 60 16.55 0.98 10.86
N GLU A 61 16.98 1.01 9.59
CA GLU A 61 18.30 0.54 9.16
C GLU A 61 19.47 1.27 9.85
N GLN A 62 19.35 2.58 10.05
CA GLN A 62 20.36 3.40 10.72
C GLN A 62 20.36 3.25 12.25
N ASN A 63 19.22 2.90 12.86
CA ASN A 63 19.02 2.92 14.31
C ASN A 63 18.69 1.54 14.90
N LYS A 64 19.54 0.54 14.64
CA LYS A 64 19.35 -0.87 15.06
C LYS A 64 19.23 -1.11 16.57
N ALA A 65 19.66 -0.15 17.40
CA ALA A 65 19.57 -0.21 18.86
C ALA A 65 18.24 0.33 19.42
N THR A 66 17.41 0.98 18.60
CA THR A 66 16.13 1.54 19.03
C THR A 66 15.04 0.49 18.94
N ASP A 67 14.18 0.41 19.96
CA ASP A 67 13.03 -0.49 19.94
C ASP A 67 11.85 0.13 19.17
N PHE A 68 11.47 -0.54 18.09
CA PHE A 68 10.34 -0.17 17.24
C PHE A 68 9.23 -1.25 17.25
N THR A 69 9.23 -2.14 18.23
CA THR A 69 8.28 -3.27 18.31
C THR A 69 6.82 -2.81 18.27
N ALA A 70 6.51 -1.63 18.81
CA ALA A 70 5.18 -1.01 18.75
C ALA A 70 4.67 -0.76 17.32
N LEU A 71 5.56 -0.62 16.33
CA LEU A 71 5.20 -0.38 14.93
C LEU A 71 4.86 -1.67 14.17
N LYS A 72 5.17 -2.86 14.69
CA LYS A 72 4.93 -4.12 13.98
C LYS A 72 3.47 -4.33 13.62
N LEU A 73 2.57 -4.23 14.60
CA LEU A 73 1.14 -4.42 14.36
C LEU A 73 0.55 -3.33 13.44
N PRO A 74 0.84 -2.03 13.64
CA PRO A 74 0.43 -0.98 12.71
C PRO A 74 0.90 -1.21 11.27
N LEU A 75 2.17 -1.55 11.05
CA LEU A 75 2.73 -1.76 9.71
C LEU A 75 2.12 -2.98 9.02
N PHE A 76 1.92 -4.07 9.77
CA PHE A 76 1.24 -5.24 9.24
C PHE A 76 -0.19 -4.91 8.78
N ARG A 77 -0.95 -4.19 9.60
CA ARG A 77 -2.32 -3.76 9.25
C ARG A 77 -2.32 -2.78 8.08
N CYS A 78 -1.37 -1.85 8.03
CA CYS A 78 -1.22 -0.91 6.92
C CYS A 78 -1.00 -1.64 5.59
N GLY A 79 -0.05 -2.58 5.56
CA GLY A 79 0.24 -3.35 4.35
C GLY A 79 -0.93 -4.23 3.89
N ASN A 80 -1.67 -4.84 4.83
CA ASN A 80 -2.89 -5.58 4.49
C ASN A 80 -3.99 -4.66 3.97
N ALA A 81 -4.24 -3.53 4.63
CA ALA A 81 -5.25 -2.57 4.17
C ALA A 81 -4.95 -2.07 2.75
N CYS A 82 -3.70 -1.72 2.46
CA CYS A 82 -3.31 -1.30 1.10
C CYS A 82 -3.56 -2.41 0.07
N LYS A 83 -3.25 -3.66 0.41
CA LYS A 83 -3.48 -4.81 -0.46
C LYS A 83 -4.97 -5.10 -0.68
N GLU A 84 -5.77 -5.08 0.39
CA GLU A 84 -7.22 -5.29 0.30
C GLU A 84 -7.89 -4.20 -0.54
N PHE A 85 -7.47 -2.95 -0.39
CA PHE A 85 -7.93 -1.84 -1.24
C PHE A 85 -7.57 -2.07 -2.71
N ASP A 86 -6.34 -2.50 -2.99
CA ASP A 86 -5.88 -2.78 -4.35
C ASP A 86 -6.75 -3.86 -5.02
N GLU A 87 -7.03 -4.95 -4.29
CA GLU A 87 -7.88 -6.04 -4.77
C GLU A 87 -9.32 -5.57 -5.07
N VAL A 88 -9.91 -4.73 -4.21
CA VAL A 88 -11.26 -4.18 -4.43
C VAL A 88 -11.28 -3.29 -5.67
N ILE A 89 -10.30 -2.39 -5.78
CA ILE A 89 -10.17 -1.45 -6.90
C ILE A 89 -9.97 -2.21 -8.23
N ALA A 90 -9.08 -3.21 -8.26
CA ALA A 90 -8.86 -4.06 -9.43
C ALA A 90 -10.12 -4.84 -9.86
N LYS A 91 -10.88 -5.39 -8.90
CA LYS A 91 -12.16 -6.09 -9.18
C LYS A 91 -13.20 -5.14 -9.79
N CYS A 92 -13.35 -3.94 -9.24
CA CYS A 92 -14.30 -2.95 -9.75
C CYS A 92 -13.95 -2.47 -11.17
N SER A 93 -12.66 -2.27 -11.46
CA SER A 93 -12.19 -1.94 -12.81
C SER A 93 -12.56 -3.03 -13.82
N SER A 94 -12.36 -4.29 -13.45
CA SER A 94 -12.66 -5.46 -14.30
C SER A 94 -14.14 -5.56 -14.68
N HIS A 95 -15.04 -5.34 -13.72
CA HIS A 95 -16.49 -5.39 -13.97
C HIS A 95 -16.98 -4.22 -14.83
N SER A 96 -16.44 -3.01 -14.64
CA SER A 96 -16.86 -1.84 -15.42
C SER A 96 -16.46 -1.91 -16.90
N GLY A 97 -15.43 -2.70 -17.25
CA GLY A 97 -15.09 -3.00 -18.64
C GLY A 97 -16.08 -3.96 -19.31
N LEU A 98 -16.56 -4.96 -18.57
CA LEU A 98 -17.52 -5.96 -19.08
C LEU A 98 -18.92 -5.36 -19.30
N GLU A 99 -19.41 -4.53 -18.37
CA GLU A 99 -20.71 -3.88 -18.53
C GLU A 99 -20.74 -2.86 -19.69
N ARG A 100 -19.64 -2.13 -19.92
CA ARG A 100 -19.52 -1.22 -21.07
C ARG A 100 -19.40 -1.98 -22.39
N ALA A 101 -18.65 -3.09 -22.44
CA ALA A 101 -18.57 -3.93 -23.64
C ALA A 101 -19.95 -4.48 -24.04
N PHE A 102 -20.79 -4.85 -23.06
CA PHE A 102 -22.16 -5.29 -23.33
C PHE A 102 -23.09 -4.17 -23.81
N ALA A 103 -22.94 -2.94 -23.29
CA ALA A 103 -23.75 -1.80 -23.69
C ALA A 103 -23.45 -1.29 -25.12
N THR A 104 -22.25 -1.55 -25.64
CA THR A 104 -21.83 -1.08 -26.98
C THR A 104 -22.05 -2.12 -28.10
N GLY A 105 -22.46 -3.35 -27.76
CA GLY A 105 -22.66 -4.46 -28.71
C GLY A 105 -24.10 -4.63 -29.23
N ARG A 106 -24.99 -3.67 -28.99
CA ARG A 106 -26.39 -3.71 -29.42
C ARG A 106 -26.76 -2.43 -30.18
N SER A 107 -26.16 -2.24 -31.35
CA SER A 107 -26.55 -1.22 -32.33
C SER A 107 -26.36 -1.78 -33.73
#